data_AF-A0A7V8B0D7-F1
#
_entry.id   AF-A0A7V8B0D7-F1
#
_cell.length_a   1.000
_cell.length_b   1.000
_cell.length_c   1.000
_cell.angle_alpha   90.00
_cell.angle_beta   90.00
_cell.angle_gamma   90.00
#
_symmetry.space_group_name_H-M   'P 1'
#
loop_
_entity.id
_entity.type
_entity.pdbx_description
1 polymer ?
#
loop_
_entity_poly.entity_id
_entity_poly.type
_entity_poly.pdbx_seq_one_letter_code
_entity_poly.pdbx_strand_id
1 'polypeptide(L)'
;MAEYEDVKPQLTPLVIGLTRSPTMWGVPYMAVVVVIGITIIAWLVSKSFWTLLLAPISYAVLFSLCAWDNKILDVLEVTARKTPRTRNKSFWGTNSYGP
;
A
#
# COMPACT_ATOMS: atom_id res chain seq x y z
N MET A 1 38.49 -32.98 -8.07
CA MET A 1 37.17 -32.33 -7.94
C MET A 1 36.95 -32.18 -6.45
N ALA A 2 36.95 -30.97 -5.91
CA ALA A 2 36.77 -30.77 -4.47
C ALA A 2 35.33 -31.16 -4.10
N GLU A 3 35.19 -32.10 -3.16
CA GLU A 3 33.90 -32.46 -2.57
C GLU A 3 33.32 -31.23 -1.85
N TYR A 4 32.15 -30.79 -2.29
CA TYR A 4 31.39 -29.76 -1.59
C TYR A 4 30.62 -30.46 -0.47
N GLU A 5 31.07 -30.32 0.77
CA GLU A 5 30.28 -30.72 1.94
C GLU A 5 29.08 -29.78 2.07
N ASP A 6 27.88 -30.37 2.06
CA ASP A 6 26.61 -29.69 2.22
C ASP A 6 26.42 -29.30 3.71
N VAL A 7 27.16 -28.29 4.15
CA VAL A 7 27.07 -27.78 5.53
C VAL A 7 25.72 -27.10 5.72
N LYS A 8 24.84 -27.76 6.48
CA LYS A 8 23.52 -27.21 6.80
C LYS A 8 23.67 -25.85 7.52
N PRO A 9 23.16 -24.75 6.97
CA PRO A 9 23.32 -23.43 7.58
C PRO A 9 22.58 -23.36 8.92
N GLN A 10 23.22 -22.73 9.90
CA GLN A 10 22.62 -22.40 11.18
C GLN A 10 21.56 -21.32 10.95
N LEU A 11 20.28 -21.64 11.19
CA LEU A 11 19.16 -20.72 11.01
C LEU A 11 18.70 -20.18 12.36
N THR A 12 18.75 -18.85 12.53
CA THR A 12 18.13 -18.18 13.68
C THR A 12 16.61 -18.15 13.50
N PRO A 13 15.81 -18.42 14.57
CA PRO A 13 14.36 -18.37 14.46
C PRO A 13 13.88 -16.97 14.08
N LEU A 14 13.07 -16.90 13.02
CA LEU A 14 12.53 -15.65 12.51
C LEU A 14 11.39 -15.13 13.40
N VAL A 15 11.56 -13.95 13.98
CA VAL A 15 10.47 -13.26 14.67
C VAL A 15 9.61 -12.56 13.61
N ILE A 16 8.56 -13.23 13.15
CA ILE A 16 7.67 -12.77 12.06
C ILE A 16 7.07 -11.37 12.34
N GLY A 17 6.86 -11.03 13.60
CA GLY A 17 6.39 -9.70 14.00
C GLY A 17 7.36 -8.55 13.68
N LEU A 18 8.66 -8.83 13.58
CA LEU A 18 9.68 -7.83 13.23
C LEU A 18 9.84 -7.64 11.72
N THR A 19 9.33 -8.59 10.91
CA THR A 19 9.46 -8.53 9.44
C THR A 19 8.17 -8.12 8.74
N ARG A 20 7.02 -8.20 9.40
CA ARG A 20 5.74 -7.72 8.87
C ARG A 20 5.53 -6.25 9.22
N SER A 21 4.89 -5.52 8.29
CA SER A 21 4.48 -4.14 8.52
C SER A 21 3.52 -4.05 9.73
N PRO A 22 3.63 -3.03 10.59
CA PRO A 22 2.70 -2.83 11.68
C PRO A 22 1.29 -2.55 11.14
N THR A 23 0.32 -3.34 11.59
CA THR A 23 -1.11 -3.20 11.22
C THR A 23 -1.93 -2.76 12.43
N MET A 24 -2.85 -1.83 12.23
CA MET A 24 -3.90 -1.45 13.18
C MET A 24 -5.26 -1.88 12.64
N TRP A 25 -6.04 -2.60 13.43
CA TRP A 25 -7.35 -3.14 13.02
C TRP A 25 -7.34 -3.83 11.66
N GLY A 26 -6.31 -4.65 11.41
CA GLY A 26 -6.18 -5.44 10.18
C GLY A 26 -5.73 -4.67 8.94
N VAL A 27 -5.48 -3.36 9.03
CA VAL A 27 -4.92 -2.55 7.92
C VAL A 27 -3.61 -1.88 8.31
N PRO A 28 -2.71 -1.55 7.35
CA PRO A 28 -1.52 -0.76 7.64
C PRO A 28 -1.87 0.61 8.24
N TYR A 29 -0.99 1.15 9.08
CA TYR A 29 -1.18 2.48 9.71
C TYR A 29 -1.58 3.57 8.72
N MET A 30 -0.92 3.62 7.55
CA MET A 30 -1.19 4.61 6.51
C MET A 30 -2.63 4.54 5.98
N ALA A 31 -3.25 3.35 5.93
CA ALA A 31 -4.63 3.20 5.50
C ALA A 31 -5.60 3.89 6.45
N VAL A 32 -5.37 3.76 7.77
CA VAL A 32 -6.19 4.43 8.80
C VAL A 32 -6.08 5.95 8.67
N VAL A 33 -4.88 6.47 8.45
CA VAL A 33 -4.66 7.90 8.24
C VAL A 33 -5.41 8.40 7.01
N VAL A 34 -5.43 7.64 5.91
CA VAL A 34 -6.17 7.98 4.69
C VAL A 34 -7.68 7.99 4.92
N VAL A 35 -8.23 7.00 5.62
CA VAL A 35 -9.66 6.95 5.99
C VAL A 35 -10.06 8.18 6.79
N ILE A 36 -9.30 8.49 7.85
CA ILE A 36 -9.57 9.65 8.71
C ILE A 36 -9.39 10.95 7.93
N GLY A 37 -8.35 11.08 7.12
CA GLY A 37 -8.09 12.26 6.30
C GLY A 37 -9.22 12.54 5.30
N ILE A 38 -9.63 11.53 4.53
CA ILE A 38 -10.71 11.66 3.54
C ILE A 38 -12.03 12.05 4.21
N THR A 39 -12.35 11.45 5.36
CA THR A 39 -13.60 11.71 6.07
C THR A 39 -13.66 13.12 6.63
N ILE A 40 -12.57 13.60 7.25
CA ILE A 40 -12.48 14.98 7.74
C ILE A 40 -12.58 15.98 6.59
N ILE A 41 -11.84 15.77 5.50
CA ILE A 41 -11.89 16.66 4.33
C ILE A 41 -13.30 16.71 3.74
N ALA A 42 -13.93 15.54 3.53
CA ALA A 42 -15.29 15.47 3.00
C ALA A 42 -16.31 16.15 3.92
N TRP A 43 -16.16 16.00 5.23
CA TRP A 43 -17.03 16.65 6.21
C TRP A 43 -16.86 18.18 6.20
N LEU A 44 -15.63 18.68 6.15
CA LEU A 44 -15.36 20.12 6.08
C LEU A 44 -15.92 20.76 4.81
N VAL A 45 -15.81 20.08 3.67
CA VAL A 45 -16.32 20.56 2.39
C VAL A 45 -17.85 20.57 2.35
N SER A 46 -18.48 19.47 2.76
CA SER A 46 -19.94 19.30 2.68
C SER A 46 -20.71 19.99 3.82
N LYS A 47 -20.07 20.18 4.98
CA LYS A 47 -20.69 20.57 6.26
C LYS A 47 -21.90 19.70 6.65
N SER A 48 -21.96 18.45 6.18
CA SER A 48 -23.09 17.55 6.39
C SER A 48 -22.69 16.37 7.27
N PHE A 49 -23.50 16.03 8.26
CA PHE A 49 -23.23 14.88 9.14
C PHE A 49 -23.18 13.54 8.38
N TRP A 50 -23.86 13.45 7.24
CA TRP A 50 -23.89 12.24 6.40
C TRP A 50 -22.52 11.84 5.86
N THR A 51 -21.55 12.76 5.77
CA THR A 51 -20.20 12.40 5.32
C THR A 51 -19.44 11.53 6.29
N LEU A 52 -19.90 11.36 7.53
CA LEU A 52 -19.30 10.44 8.47
C LEU A 52 -19.41 8.97 7.99
N LEU A 53 -20.42 8.66 7.15
CA LEU A 53 -20.55 7.36 6.50
C LEU A 53 -19.42 7.05 5.50
N LEU A 54 -18.66 8.05 5.04
CA LEU A 54 -17.46 7.78 4.24
C LEU A 54 -16.41 6.98 5.03
N ALA A 55 -16.41 7.04 6.36
CA ALA A 55 -15.42 6.34 7.18
C ALA A 55 -15.54 4.82 7.03
N PRO A 56 -16.69 4.18 7.33
CA PRO A 56 -16.83 2.75 7.15
C PRO A 56 -16.70 2.33 5.68
N ILE A 57 -17.18 3.15 4.73
CA ILE A 57 -17.09 2.84 3.28
C ILE A 57 -15.63 2.80 2.83
N SER A 58 -14.87 3.86 3.10
CA SER A 58 -13.46 3.95 2.71
C SER A 58 -12.61 2.91 3.45
N TYR A 59 -12.91 2.62 4.71
CA TYR A 59 -12.27 1.56 5.46
C TYR A 59 -12.52 0.19 4.81
N ALA A 60 -13.77 -0.15 4.46
CA ALA A 60 -14.08 -1.43 3.83
C ALA A 60 -13.34 -1.62 2.49
N VAL A 61 -13.27 -0.57 1.68
CA VAL A 61 -12.52 -0.57 0.42
C VAL A 61 -11.02 -0.79 0.67
N LEU A 62 -10.42 0.00 1.56
CA LEU A 62 -8.99 -0.09 1.86
C LEU A 62 -8.63 -1.42 2.54
N PHE A 63 -9.50 -1.93 3.41
CA PHE A 63 -9.37 -3.25 4.03
C PHE A 63 -9.36 -4.34 2.97
N SER A 64 -10.28 -4.30 2.01
CA SER A 64 -10.34 -5.27 0.92
C SER A 64 -9.08 -5.24 0.05
N LEU A 65 -8.55 -4.05 -0.23
CA LEU A 65 -7.28 -3.89 -0.96
C LEU A 65 -6.09 -4.42 -0.16
N CYS A 66 -6.02 -4.14 1.14
CA CYS A 66 -4.94 -4.61 2.02
C CYS A 66 -5.02 -6.12 2.29
N ALA A 67 -6.21 -6.70 2.25
CA ALA A 67 -6.42 -8.14 2.34
C ALA A 67 -5.84 -8.88 1.11
N TRP A 68 -5.82 -8.22 -0.05
CA TRP A 68 -5.16 -8.74 -1.25
C TRP A 68 -3.64 -8.54 -1.20
N ASP A 69 -3.19 -7.33 -0.85
CA ASP A 69 -1.77 -7.03 -0.65
C ASP A 69 -1.57 -5.98 0.45
N ASN A 70 -0.87 -6.37 1.52
CA ASN A 70 -0.55 -5.50 2.65
C ASN A 70 0.29 -4.26 2.27
N LYS A 71 0.99 -4.30 1.13
CA LYS A 71 1.88 -3.25 0.65
C LYS A 71 1.31 -2.44 -0.51
N ILE A 72 0.03 -2.61 -0.83
CA ILE A 72 -0.59 -1.95 -1.97
C ILE A 72 -0.51 -0.42 -1.91
N LEU A 73 -0.62 0.19 -0.73
CA LEU A 73 -0.51 1.64 -0.56
C LEU A 73 0.91 2.14 -0.79
N ASP A 74 1.92 1.43 -0.28
CA ASP A 74 3.34 1.75 -0.50
C ASP A 74 3.69 1.61 -1.99
N VAL A 75 3.19 0.57 -2.66
CA VAL A 75 3.38 0.34 -4.10
C VAL A 75 2.70 1.44 -4.92
N LEU A 76 1.45 1.79 -4.60
CA LEU A 76 0.71 2.87 -5.27
C LEU A 76 1.47 4.18 -5.14
N GLU A 77 1.94 4.49 -3.94
CA GLU A 77 2.72 5.68 -3.65
C GLU A 77 4.02 5.72 -4.48
N VAL A 78 4.83 4.66 -4.42
CA VAL A 78 6.10 4.59 -5.15
C VAL A 78 5.87 4.68 -6.66
N THR A 79 4.86 3.99 -7.16
CA THR A 79 4.50 4.02 -8.59
C THR A 79 4.06 5.42 -9.01
N ALA A 80 3.23 6.10 -8.20
CA ALA A 80 2.78 7.45 -8.49
C ALA A 80 3.94 8.47 -8.48
N ARG A 81 4.91 8.32 -7.57
CA ARG A 81 6.07 9.22 -7.47
C ARG A 81 7.14 8.94 -8.53
N LYS A 82 7.51 7.68 -8.71
CA LYS A 82 8.66 7.28 -9.55
C LYS A 82 8.29 6.95 -10.99
N THR A 83 7.01 6.75 -11.28
CA THR A 83 6.55 6.40 -12.63
C THR A 83 5.38 7.29 -13.04
N PRO A 84 5.63 8.59 -13.33
CA PRO A 84 4.60 9.49 -13.85
C PRO A 84 3.99 8.90 -15.12
N ARG A 85 2.66 9.06 -15.28
CA ARG A 85 2.00 8.63 -16.53
C ARG A 85 2.39 9.59 -17.64
N THR A 86 3.05 9.06 -18.67
CA THR A 86 3.27 9.80 -19.93
C THR A 86 1.99 9.77 -20.76
N ARG A 87 1.64 10.89 -21.39
CA ARG A 87 0.41 11.02 -22.21
C ARG A 87 0.42 10.08 -23.43
N ASN A 88 1.60 9.75 -23.93
CA ASN A 88 1.79 8.88 -25.09
C ASN A 88 1.85 7.38 -24.73
N LYS A 89 1.73 7.01 -23.44
CA LYS A 89 1.78 5.62 -22.98
C LYS A 89 0.76 4.71 -23.67
N SER A 90 -0.42 5.25 -24.00
CA SER A 90 -1.46 4.47 -24.70
C SER A 90 -1.11 4.17 -26.15
N PHE A 91 -0.29 5.00 -26.78
CA PHE A 91 0.12 4.81 -28.17
C PHE A 91 1.31 3.85 -28.27
N TRP A 92 2.32 4.02 -27.40
CA TRP A 92 3.55 3.23 -27.43
C TRP A 92 3.52 1.98 -26.54
N GLY A 93 2.52 1.82 -25.67
CA GLY A 93 2.46 0.77 -24.66
C GLY A 93 3.48 0.94 -23.50
N THR A 94 4.42 1.87 -23.62
CA THR A 94 5.47 2.16 -22.64
C THR A 94 5.60 3.67 -22.38
N ASN A 95 6.30 4.04 -21.31
CA ASN A 95 6.63 5.43 -21.03
C ASN A 95 7.79 5.87 -21.91
N SER A 96 7.64 7.00 -22.60
CA SER A 96 8.77 7.62 -23.31
C SER A 96 9.74 8.25 -22.33
N TYR A 97 11.04 8.09 -22.59
CA TYR A 97 12.12 8.68 -21.79
C TYR A 97 12.43 10.15 -22.12
N GLY A 98 11.68 10.76 -23.04
CA GLY A 98 11.84 12.17 -23.39
C GLY A 98 11.37 13.08 -22.24
N PRO A 99 11.96 14.28 -22.10
CA PRO A 99 11.47 15.29 -21.16
C PRO A 99 10.01 15.68 -21.43
#